data_AF-A0A1V4SAQ5-F1
#
_entry.id   AF-A0A1V4SAQ5-F1
#
_cell.length_a   1.000
_cell.length_b   1.000
_cell.length_c   1.000
_cell.angle_alpha   90.00
_cell.angle_beta   90.00
_cell.angle_gamma   90.00
#
_symmetry.space_group_name_H-M   'P 1'
#
loop_
_entity.id
_entity.type
_entity.pdbx_description
1 polymer ?
#
loop_
_entity_poly.entity_id
_entity_poly.type
_entity_poly.pdbx_seq_one_letter_code
_entity_poly.pdbx_strand_id
1 'polypeptide(L)'
;MKDSCELNETIMQWISSSPTARDIDRQIGSLSEDHFAGKPLVSYLRYNIELERASLDHIGLRYSAREVEKLKNMSEVKNISELDRIGSVAAEKQVFEEHFPSVFDRSVGI
;
A
#
# COMPACT_ATOMS: atom_id res chain seq x y z
N MET A 1 -4.68 9.46 14.19
CA MET A 1 -4.01 8.18 13.84
C MET A 1 -3.27 8.24 12.50
N LYS A 2 -3.08 9.44 11.90
CA LYS A 2 -2.39 9.60 10.61
C LYS A 2 -0.87 9.64 10.81
N ASP A 3 -0.42 10.39 11.80
CA ASP A 3 1.00 10.63 12.10
C ASP A 3 1.78 9.34 12.38
N SER A 4 1.21 8.41 13.15
CA SER A 4 1.85 7.12 13.45
C SER A 4 1.97 6.23 12.21
N CYS A 5 0.98 6.28 11.32
CA CYS A 5 1.00 5.51 10.07
C CYS A 5 2.03 6.07 9.08
N GLU A 6 2.19 7.39 9.03
CA GLU A 6 3.20 8.08 8.22
C GLU A 6 4.60 7.80 8.75
N LEU A 7 4.83 7.94 10.07
CA LEU A 7 6.13 7.63 10.68
C LEU A 7 6.56 6.17 10.42
N ASN A 8 5.64 5.21 10.60
CA ASN A 8 5.92 3.82 10.31
C ASN A 8 6.29 3.62 8.84
N GLU A 9 5.60 4.31 7.92
CA GLU A 9 5.92 4.25 6.51
C GLU A 9 7.30 4.82 6.19
N THR A 10 7.62 5.99 6.74
CA THR A 10 8.93 6.64 6.59
C THR A 10 10.04 5.71 7.03
N ILE A 11 9.94 5.14 8.23
CA ILE A 11 10.96 4.25 8.76
C ILE A 11 11.11 3.02 7.86
N MET A 12 10.00 2.37 7.48
CA MET A 12 10.04 1.15 6.69
C MET A 12 10.56 1.38 5.26
N GLN A 13 10.14 2.46 4.59
CA GLN A 13 10.68 2.82 3.27
C GLN A 13 12.17 3.15 3.37
N TRP A 14 12.62 3.87 4.40
CA TRP A 14 14.03 4.27 4.55
C TRP A 14 15.00 3.11 4.81
N ILE A 15 14.55 2.06 5.51
CA ILE A 15 15.38 0.88 5.82
C ILE A 15 15.24 -0.25 4.80
N SER A 16 14.44 -0.09 3.75
CA SER A 16 14.16 -1.11 2.74
C SER A 16 14.47 -0.63 1.33
N SER A 17 14.37 -1.55 0.37
CA SER A 17 14.16 -1.21 -1.04
C SER A 17 12.81 -1.80 -1.41
N SER A 18 11.81 -0.94 -1.58
CA SER A 18 10.42 -1.33 -1.79
C SER A 18 9.95 -0.96 -3.19
N PRO A 19 9.49 -1.93 -4.02
CA PRO A 19 8.89 -1.62 -5.33
C PRO A 19 7.56 -0.87 -5.20
N THR A 20 6.97 -0.87 -4.00
CA THR A 20 5.72 -0.16 -3.68
C THR A 20 5.95 1.12 -2.89
N ALA A 21 7.18 1.67 -2.88
CA ALA A 21 7.45 2.95 -2.23
C ALA A 21 6.59 4.05 -2.88
N ARG A 22 5.92 4.84 -2.04
CA ARG A 22 5.10 5.98 -2.46
C ARG A 22 5.62 7.25 -1.81
N ASP A 23 5.32 8.39 -2.43
CA ASP A 23 5.59 9.68 -1.80
C ASP A 23 4.80 9.81 -0.50
N ILE A 24 5.52 9.94 0.61
CA ILE A 24 4.93 10.12 1.94
C ILE A 24 4.39 11.55 2.05
N ASP A 25 5.24 12.52 1.74
CA ASP A 25 4.88 13.93 1.64
C ASP A 25 5.84 14.68 0.70
N ARG A 26 5.60 15.99 0.53
CA ARG A 26 6.39 16.84 -0.38
C ARG A 26 7.82 17.13 0.11
N GLN A 27 8.13 16.89 1.39
CA GLN A 27 9.44 17.14 1.99
C GLN A 27 10.32 15.88 1.96
N ILE A 28 9.74 14.72 2.24
CA ILE A 28 10.41 13.43 2.37
C ILE A 28 10.45 12.69 1.03
N GLY A 29 9.39 12.75 0.23
CA GLY A 29 9.25 11.93 -0.98
C GLY A 29 9.12 10.43 -0.65
N SER A 30 9.71 9.57 -1.48
CA SER A 30 9.60 8.10 -1.37
C SER A 30 10.75 7.40 -0.66
N LEU A 31 11.88 8.10 -0.43
CA LEU A 31 13.13 7.54 0.12
C LEU A 31 13.66 6.28 -0.59
N SER A 32 13.21 5.99 -1.82
CA SER A 32 13.49 4.71 -2.48
C SER A 32 14.98 4.45 -2.77
N GLU A 33 15.77 5.52 -2.90
CA GLU A 33 17.22 5.49 -3.16
C GLU A 33 18.05 5.98 -1.95
N ASP A 34 17.39 6.36 -0.85
CA ASP A 34 18.04 6.80 0.37
C ASP A 34 18.00 5.64 1.37
N HIS A 35 19.15 5.03 1.65
CA HIS A 35 19.24 3.92 2.57
C HIS A 35 20.00 4.31 3.82
N PHE A 36 19.34 4.23 4.98
CA PHE A 36 19.92 4.58 6.28
C PHE A 36 21.30 3.94 6.54
N ALA A 37 21.48 2.68 6.12
CA ALA A 37 22.72 1.91 6.32
C ALA A 37 23.55 1.74 5.04
N GLY A 38 23.31 2.54 3.99
CA GLY A 38 23.92 2.39 2.67
C GLY A 38 23.50 1.14 1.89
N LYS A 39 22.63 0.30 2.47
CA LYS A 39 22.00 -0.86 1.85
C LYS A 39 20.62 -1.14 2.47
N PRO A 40 19.70 -1.80 1.74
CA PRO A 40 18.45 -2.28 2.31
C PRO A 40 18.69 -3.29 3.44
N LEU A 41 17.96 -3.14 4.55
CA LEU A 41 18.02 -4.04 5.70
C LEU A 41 16.88 -5.07 5.69
N VAL A 42 15.75 -4.72 5.08
CA VAL A 42 14.53 -5.55 5.02
C VAL A 42 13.87 -5.45 3.65
N SER A 43 13.02 -6.43 3.32
CA SER A 43 12.04 -6.34 2.24
C SER A 43 10.72 -5.80 2.79
N TYR A 44 10.17 -4.76 2.15
CA TYR A 44 8.93 -4.11 2.58
C TYR A 44 7.98 -3.92 1.40
N LEU A 45 6.70 -4.24 1.59
CA LEU A 45 5.63 -4.06 0.61
C LEU A 45 4.41 -3.46 1.31
N ARG A 46 3.75 -2.50 0.66
CA ARG A 46 2.52 -1.87 1.18
C ARG A 46 1.51 -1.71 0.05
N TYR A 47 0.35 -2.33 0.21
CA TYR A 47 -0.73 -2.35 -0.79
C TYR A 47 -1.95 -1.53 -0.36
N ASN A 48 -1.73 -0.39 0.29
CA ASN A 48 -2.83 0.43 0.75
C ASN A 48 -3.37 1.27 -0.41
N ILE A 49 -4.63 1.05 -0.76
CA ILE A 49 -5.39 1.98 -1.58
C ILE A 49 -5.97 3.08 -0.69
N GLU A 50 -5.81 4.33 -1.09
CA GLU A 50 -6.49 5.45 -0.41
C GLU A 50 -7.97 5.45 -0.80
N LEU A 51 -8.87 5.58 0.18
CA LEU A 51 -10.29 5.78 -0.05
C LEU A 51 -10.56 7.24 -0.44
N GLU A 52 -9.95 7.65 -1.54
CA GLU A 52 -10.09 8.95 -2.17
C GLU A 52 -10.48 8.75 -3.64
N ARG A 53 -11.26 9.68 -4.19
CA ARG A 53 -11.83 9.51 -5.53
C ARG A 53 -10.74 9.26 -6.59
N ALA A 54 -9.66 10.03 -6.56
CA ALA A 54 -8.58 9.89 -7.53
C ALA A 54 -7.93 8.49 -7.51
N SER A 55 -7.75 7.93 -6.31
CA SER A 55 -7.14 6.61 -6.12
C SER A 55 -8.09 5.48 -6.57
N LEU A 56 -9.38 5.57 -6.24
CA LEU A 56 -10.40 4.61 -6.68
C LEU A 56 -10.60 4.67 -8.21
N ASP A 57 -10.58 5.88 -8.76
CA ASP A 57 -10.65 6.12 -10.19
C ASP A 57 -9.49 5.45 -10.95
N HIS A 58 -8.28 5.48 -10.39
CA HIS A 58 -7.09 4.86 -10.97
C HIS A 58 -7.20 3.33 -11.05
N ILE A 59 -7.86 2.71 -10.07
CA ILE A 59 -8.19 1.27 -10.12
C ILE A 59 -9.49 0.99 -10.89
N GLY A 60 -10.10 1.99 -11.52
CA GLY A 60 -11.27 1.82 -12.40
C GLY A 60 -12.61 1.79 -11.67
N LEU A 61 -12.65 2.13 -10.39
CA LEU A 61 -13.86 2.18 -9.59
C LEU A 61 -14.31 3.62 -9.39
N ARG A 62 -15.49 3.98 -9.92
CA ARG A 62 -16.01 5.35 -9.89
C ARG A 62 -17.03 5.49 -8.77
N TYR A 63 -16.77 6.43 -7.85
CA TYR A 63 -17.68 6.78 -6.76
C TYR A 63 -17.86 8.30 -6.66
N SER A 64 -19.05 8.74 -6.26
CA SER A 64 -19.29 10.12 -5.86
C SER A 64 -18.57 10.46 -4.55
N ALA A 65 -18.38 11.76 -4.26
CA ALA A 65 -17.77 12.20 -2.99
C ALA A 65 -18.54 11.65 -1.77
N ARG A 66 -19.86 11.59 -1.87
CA ARG A 66 -20.71 11.09 -0.79
C ARG A 66 -20.53 9.60 -0.56
N GLU A 67 -20.34 8.81 -1.61
CA GLU A 67 -20.08 7.38 -1.50
C GLU A 67 -18.70 7.11 -0.91
N VAL A 68 -17.67 7.84 -1.37
CA VAL A 68 -16.32 7.76 -0.80
C VAL A 68 -16.34 8.07 0.69
N GLU A 69 -17.02 9.14 1.10
CA GLU A 69 -17.09 9.52 2.52
C GLU A 69 -17.81 8.45 3.36
N LYS A 70 -18.85 7.81 2.82
CA LYS A 70 -19.51 6.69 3.48
C LYS A 70 -18.57 5.50 3.64
N LEU A 71 -17.80 5.16 2.60
CA LEU A 71 -16.88 4.02 2.61
C LEU A 71 -15.76 4.17 3.63
N LYS A 72 -15.36 5.40 3.98
CA LYS A 72 -14.37 5.67 5.04
C LYS A 72 -14.80 5.14 6.41
N ASN A 73 -16.10 4.94 6.65
CA ASN A 73 -16.57 4.26 7.84
C ASN A 73 -16.40 2.73 7.69
N MET A 74 -15.18 2.24 7.87
CA MET A 74 -14.80 0.84 7.66
C MET A 74 -15.48 -0.15 8.63
N SER A 75 -15.94 0.34 9.79
CA SER A 75 -16.63 -0.50 10.79
C SER A 75 -18.11 -0.69 10.49
N GLU A 76 -18.66 0.02 9.51
CA GLU A 76 -20.06 -0.11 9.11
C GLU A 76 -20.24 -1.41 8.30
N VAL A 77 -21.08 -2.31 8.80
CA VAL A 77 -21.31 -3.65 8.21
C VAL A 77 -21.76 -3.54 6.74
N LYS A 78 -22.55 -2.52 6.41
CA LYS A 78 -23.04 -2.28 5.04
C LYS A 78 -21.93 -1.98 4.04
N ASN A 79 -20.77 -1.51 4.50
CA ASN A 79 -19.64 -1.17 3.65
C ASN A 79 -18.70 -2.36 3.42
N ILE A 80 -18.76 -3.42 4.24
CA ILE A 80 -17.78 -4.53 4.21
C ILE A 80 -17.67 -5.14 2.81
N SER A 81 -18.79 -5.46 2.17
CA SER A 81 -18.79 -6.07 0.85
C SER A 81 -18.18 -5.17 -0.23
N GLU A 82 -18.39 -3.85 -0.13
CA GLU A 82 -17.84 -2.92 -1.13
C GLU A 82 -16.36 -2.66 -0.87
N LEU A 83 -15.94 -2.59 0.40
CA LEU A 83 -14.54 -2.48 0.79
C LEU A 83 -13.73 -3.71 0.39
N ASP A 84 -14.30 -4.91 0.54
CA ASP A 84 -13.71 -6.16 0.07
C ASP A 84 -13.54 -6.18 -1.47
N ARG A 85 -14.56 -5.70 -2.20
CA ARG A 85 -14.49 -5.53 -3.66
C ARG A 85 -13.39 -4.56 -4.06
N ILE A 86 -13.29 -3.41 -3.39
CA ILE A 86 -12.24 -2.41 -3.63
C ILE A 86 -10.86 -3.04 -3.38
N GLY A 87 -10.69 -3.76 -2.27
CA GLY A 87 -9.45 -4.45 -1.94
C GLY A 87 -9.06 -5.48 -3.00
N SER A 88 -10.03 -6.28 -3.47
CA SER A 88 -9.80 -7.29 -4.51
C SER A 88 -9.34 -6.66 -5.83
N VAL A 89 -10.05 -5.61 -6.30
CA VAL A 89 -9.69 -4.90 -7.53
C VAL A 89 -8.35 -4.17 -7.41
N ALA A 90 -8.03 -3.63 -6.23
CA ALA A 90 -6.73 -3.02 -5.98
C ALA A 90 -5.61 -4.07 -6.02
N ALA A 91 -5.82 -5.22 -5.40
CA ALA A 91 -4.84 -6.31 -5.36
C ALA A 91 -4.49 -6.81 -6.77
N GLU A 92 -5.50 -7.00 -7.64
CA GLU A 92 -5.30 -7.38 -9.05
C GLU A 92 -4.40 -6.40 -9.83
N LYS A 93 -4.32 -5.15 -9.40
CA LYS A 93 -3.56 -4.08 -10.09
C LYS A 93 -2.24 -3.70 -9.43
N GLN A 94 -2.03 -4.11 -8.19
CA GLN A 94 -0.91 -3.64 -7.38
C GLN A 94 -0.02 -4.78 -6.89
N VAL A 95 -0.51 -6.01 -6.87
CA VAL A 95 0.24 -7.17 -6.39
C VAL A 95 0.78 -7.92 -7.60
N PHE A 96 2.09 -7.88 -7.76
CA PHE A 96 2.81 -8.57 -8.84
C PHE A 96 3.72 -9.66 -8.27
N GLU A 97 4.00 -10.69 -9.06
CA GLU A 97 4.83 -11.82 -8.64
C GLU A 97 6.26 -11.35 -8.32
N GLU A 98 6.76 -10.38 -9.09
CA GLU A 98 8.07 -9.76 -8.94
C GLU A 98 8.27 -9.05 -7.59
N HIS A 99 7.20 -8.77 -6.86
CA HIS A 99 7.28 -8.21 -5.51
C HIS A 99 7.77 -9.24 -4.49
N PHE A 100 7.76 -10.53 -4.81
CA PHE A 100 8.11 -11.62 -3.91
C PHE A 100 9.40 -12.30 -4.39
N PRO A 101 10.57 -11.91 -3.83
CA PRO A 101 11.84 -12.52 -4.19
C PRO A 101 11.85 -14.04 -3.92
N SER A 102 12.39 -14.82 -4.86
CA SER A 102 12.43 -16.28 -4.76
C SER A 102 13.23 -16.82 -3.57
N VAL A 103 14.04 -15.99 -2.91
CA VAL A 103 14.70 -16.36 -1.63
C VAL A 103 13.70 -16.68 -0.52
N PHE A 104 12.46 -16.19 -0.65
CA PHE A 104 11.36 -16.49 0.27
C PHE A 104 10.53 -17.70 -0.15
N ASP A 105 10.79 -18.27 -1.34
CA ASP A 105 10.10 -19.47 -1.77
C ASP A 105 10.40 -20.59 -0.79
N ARG A 106 9.36 -21.34 -0.42
CA ARG A 106 9.57 -22.55 0.36
C ARG A 106 10.42 -23.48 -0.50
N SER A 107 11.62 -23.81 -0.03
CA SER A 107 12.35 -24.91 -0.62
C SER A 107 11.43 -26.12 -0.60
N VAL A 108 11.12 -26.65 -1.78
CA VAL A 108 10.38 -27.90 -1.90
C VAL A 108 11.30 -29.00 -1.39
N GLY A 109 11.28 -29.19 -0.07
CA GLY A 109 12.09 -30.15 0.65
C GLY A 109 11.22 -31.28 1.20
N ILE A 110 11.31 -32.42 0.49
CA ILE A 110 11.26 -33.83 0.94
C ILE A 110 10.08 -34.26 1.80
#